data_AF-A0A270BYP0-F1
#
_entry.id   AF-A0A270BYP0-F1
#
_cell.length_a   1.000
_cell.length_b   1.000
_cell.length_c   1.000
_cell.angle_alpha   90.00
_cell.angle_beta   90.00
_cell.angle_gamma   90.00
#
_symmetry.space_group_name_H-M   'P 1'
#
loop_
_entity.id
_entity.type
_entity.pdbx_description
1 polymer ?
#
loop_
_entity_poly.entity_id
_entity_poly.type
_entity_poly.pdbx_seq_one_letter_code
_entity_poly.pdbx_strand_id
1 'polypeptide(L)'
;MSIPSNFTQYDIIDTFPCLAGLGASCFGEDADIFGDTLVEVIREEPNTRGLLYKLQTIDELRILLSYSDEDVVRVSDAVLGINPTVEPEEPPNWGSFPSLQAFWSVVLHAFENDPEVQAGRVFPLWANDNLLYQES
;
A
#
# COMPACT_ATOMS: atom_id res chain seq x y z
N MET A 1 -16.48 -9.05 1.30
CA MET A 1 -17.09 -7.92 2.04
C MET A 1 -17.45 -6.84 1.03
N SER A 2 -18.12 -5.76 1.43
CA SER A 2 -18.51 -4.69 0.50
C SER A 2 -18.41 -3.34 1.17
N ILE A 3 -18.03 -2.31 0.40
CA ILE A 3 -18.07 -0.94 0.90
C ILE A 3 -19.51 -0.41 0.86
N PRO A 4 -19.98 0.36 1.85
CA PRO A 4 -21.34 0.87 1.83
C PRO A 4 -21.57 1.78 0.61
N SER A 5 -22.66 1.53 -0.11
CA SER A 5 -22.93 2.20 -1.38
C SER A 5 -23.16 3.71 -1.25
N ASN A 6 -23.46 4.21 -0.05
CA ASN A 6 -23.66 5.61 0.27
C ASN A 6 -22.37 6.36 0.65
N PHE A 7 -21.22 5.69 0.71
CA PHE A 7 -19.95 6.36 1.04
C PHE A 7 -19.55 7.33 -0.07
N THR A 8 -19.31 8.58 0.31
CA THR A 8 -18.71 9.58 -0.57
C THR A 8 -17.22 9.30 -0.76
N GLN A 9 -16.58 9.99 -1.70
CA GLN A 9 -15.13 9.92 -1.86
C GLN A 9 -14.39 10.27 -0.55
N TYR A 10 -14.89 11.25 0.21
CA TYR A 10 -14.31 11.62 1.51
C TYR A 10 -14.45 10.49 2.53
N ASP A 11 -15.61 9.84 2.60
CA ASP A 11 -15.81 8.69 3.52
C ASP A 11 -14.86 7.53 3.16
N ILE A 12 -14.58 7.32 1.88
CA ILE A 12 -13.64 6.30 1.41
C ILE A 12 -12.20 6.67 1.82
N ILE A 13 -11.80 7.92 1.58
CA ILE A 13 -10.46 8.42 1.97
C ILE A 13 -10.26 8.30 3.48
N ASP A 14 -11.27 8.64 4.29
CA ASP A 14 -11.22 8.50 5.75
C ASP A 14 -11.16 7.03 6.21
N THR A 15 -11.70 6.10 5.41
CA THR A 15 -11.64 4.66 5.68
C THR A 15 -10.29 4.05 5.31
N PHE A 16 -9.63 4.59 4.27
CA PHE A 16 -8.36 4.11 3.74
C PHE A 16 -7.29 5.23 3.72
N PRO A 17 -6.95 5.82 4.87
CA PRO A 17 -6.06 6.98 4.93
C PRO A 17 -4.64 6.66 4.44
N CYS A 18 -4.14 5.44 4.66
CA CYS A 18 -2.83 5.05 4.13
C CYS A 18 -2.87 4.86 2.61
N LEU A 19 -3.92 4.27 2.05
CA LEU A 19 -4.04 4.15 0.59
C LEU A 19 -4.20 5.52 -0.09
N ALA A 20 -4.99 6.41 0.50
CA ALA A 20 -5.10 7.79 0.04
C ALA A 20 -3.76 8.53 0.12
N GLY A 21 -2.96 8.27 1.16
CA GLY A 21 -1.59 8.79 1.28
C GLY A 21 -0.66 8.31 0.17
N LEU A 22 -0.76 7.04 -0.25
CA LEU A 22 0.01 6.51 -1.39
C LEU A 22 -0.43 7.16 -2.71
N GLY A 23 -1.74 7.29 -2.94
CA GLY A 23 -2.26 7.90 -4.16
C GLY A 23 -2.09 9.41 -4.25
N ALA A 24 -1.92 10.11 -3.13
CA ALA A 24 -1.51 11.51 -3.11
C ALA A 24 0.01 11.70 -3.32
N SER A 25 0.80 10.62 -3.26
CA SER A 25 2.27 10.67 -3.35
C SER A 25 2.77 9.79 -4.50
N CYS A 26 3.35 8.62 -4.20
CA CYS A 26 4.01 7.76 -5.19
C CYS A 26 3.11 7.22 -6.31
N PHE A 27 1.78 7.23 -6.11
CA PHE A 27 0.79 6.89 -7.15
C PHE A 27 -0.08 8.08 -7.57
N GLY A 28 0.46 9.30 -7.46
CA GLY A 28 -0.20 10.54 -7.87
C GLY A 28 0.81 11.64 -8.18
N GLU A 29 0.85 12.67 -7.32
CA GLU A 29 1.61 13.90 -7.57
C GLU A 29 3.12 13.69 -7.68
N ASP A 30 3.67 12.75 -6.91
CA ASP A 30 5.12 12.50 -6.85
C ASP A 30 5.54 11.34 -7.76
N ALA A 31 4.65 10.81 -8.59
CA ALA A 31 4.89 9.52 -9.21
C ALA A 31 6.08 9.57 -10.20
N ASP A 32 6.38 10.74 -10.79
CA ASP A 32 7.58 10.99 -11.62
C ASP A 32 8.91 10.99 -10.84
N ILE A 33 8.86 11.00 -9.51
CA ILE A 33 10.03 10.96 -8.61
C ILE A 33 10.47 9.50 -8.34
N PHE A 34 9.59 8.52 -8.53
CA PHE A 34 9.81 7.13 -8.15
C PHE A 34 9.99 6.23 -9.37
N GLY A 35 11.21 5.72 -9.58
CA GLY A 35 11.53 4.65 -10.54
C GLY A 35 11.19 4.89 -12.02
N ASP A 36 11.67 4.00 -12.89
CA ASP A 36 11.33 4.03 -14.31
C ASP A 36 10.04 3.22 -14.59
N THR A 37 9.58 2.41 -13.61
CA THR A 37 8.38 1.56 -13.72
C THR A 37 7.52 1.54 -12.46
N LEU A 38 6.21 1.28 -12.60
CA LEU A 38 5.31 1.19 -11.45
C LEU A 38 5.69 0.04 -10.49
N VAL A 39 6.28 -1.03 -11.03
CA VAL A 39 6.80 -2.15 -10.23
C VAL A 39 7.97 -1.71 -9.33
N GLU A 40 8.86 -0.85 -9.84
CA GLU A 40 9.96 -0.30 -9.05
C GLU A 40 9.46 0.64 -7.97
N VAL A 41 8.51 1.53 -8.30
CA VAL A 41 7.82 2.40 -7.32
C VAL A 41 7.27 1.55 -6.18
N ILE A 42 6.49 0.52 -6.50
CA ILE A 42 5.85 -0.35 -5.52
C ILE A 42 6.89 -1.06 -4.64
N ARG A 43 8.01 -1.51 -5.22
CA ARG A 43 9.08 -2.21 -4.49
C ARG A 43 9.81 -1.28 -3.53
N GLU A 44 10.03 -0.03 -3.93
CA GLU A 44 10.85 0.92 -3.19
C GLU A 44 10.07 1.67 -2.12
N GLU A 45 8.80 1.94 -2.38
CA GLU A 45 7.94 2.75 -1.53
C GLU A 45 7.87 2.31 -0.06
N PRO A 46 7.78 1.01 0.30
CA PRO A 46 7.81 0.62 1.70
C PRO A 46 9.04 1.16 2.45
N ASN A 47 10.21 1.21 1.81
CA ASN A 47 11.45 1.66 2.45
C ASN A 47 11.43 3.14 2.86
N THR A 48 10.51 3.94 2.33
CA THR A 48 10.38 5.38 2.65
C THR A 48 9.47 5.62 3.85
N ARG A 49 8.77 4.59 4.33
CA ARG A 49 7.74 4.69 5.37
C ARG A 49 8.20 4.05 6.68
N GLY A 50 7.63 4.51 7.79
CA GLY A 50 7.87 3.89 9.11
C GLY A 50 7.02 2.64 9.34
N LEU A 51 7.46 1.75 10.24
CA LEU A 51 6.78 0.50 10.56
C LEU A 51 5.27 0.61 10.81
N LEU A 52 4.83 1.61 11.59
CA LEU A 52 3.41 1.78 11.91
C LEU A 52 2.57 2.01 10.63
N TYR A 53 3.06 2.86 9.74
CA TYR A 53 2.40 3.13 8.46
C TYR A 53 2.35 1.85 7.61
N LYS A 54 3.47 1.12 7.51
CA LYS A 54 3.53 -0.14 6.76
C LYS A 54 2.49 -1.15 7.23
N LEU A 55 2.36 -1.33 8.55
CA LEU A 55 1.40 -2.27 9.12
C LEU A 55 -0.06 -1.85 8.86
N GLN A 56 -0.36 -0.55 8.98
CA GLN A 56 -1.68 -0.01 8.66
C GLN A 56 -2.02 -0.17 7.18
N THR A 57 -1.07 0.13 6.28
CA THR A 57 -1.21 -0.10 4.84
C THR A 57 -1.53 -1.56 4.53
N ILE A 58 -0.84 -2.52 5.16
CA ILE A 58 -1.10 -3.95 4.97
C ILE A 58 -2.54 -4.31 5.37
N ASP A 59 -3.02 -3.81 6.50
CA ASP A 59 -4.38 -4.10 6.98
C ASP A 59 -5.44 -3.48 6.05
N GLU A 60 -5.24 -2.22 5.62
CA GLU A 60 -6.09 -1.55 4.64
C GLU A 60 -6.14 -2.32 3.30
N LEU A 61 -4.98 -2.76 2.79
CA LEU A 61 -4.90 -3.53 1.54
C LEU A 61 -5.60 -4.89 1.66
N ARG A 62 -5.48 -5.58 2.79
CA ARG A 62 -6.19 -6.84 3.04
C ARG A 62 -7.70 -6.64 3.10
N ILE A 63 -8.16 -5.55 3.70
CA ILE A 63 -9.59 -5.19 3.72
C ILE A 63 -10.06 -4.92 2.29
N LEU A 64 -9.35 -4.06 1.53
CA LEU A 64 -9.66 -3.73 0.16
C LEU A 64 -9.73 -4.99 -0.73
N LEU A 65 -8.73 -5.86 -0.66
CA LEU A 65 -8.66 -7.09 -1.46
C LEU A 65 -9.70 -8.15 -1.06
N SER A 66 -10.40 -7.95 0.06
CA SER A 66 -11.56 -8.78 0.45
C SER A 66 -12.89 -8.29 -0.13
N TYR A 67 -12.91 -7.13 -0.79
CA TYR A 67 -14.09 -6.56 -1.42
C TYR A 67 -14.34 -7.13 -2.81
N SER A 68 -15.52 -6.85 -3.36
CA SER A 68 -15.83 -7.19 -4.76
C SER A 68 -14.99 -6.36 -5.73
N ASP A 69 -14.82 -6.84 -6.96
CA ASP A 69 -14.12 -6.11 -8.02
C ASP A 69 -14.69 -4.69 -8.23
N GLU A 70 -16.02 -4.55 -8.19
CA GLU A 70 -16.72 -3.26 -8.32
C GLU A 70 -16.36 -2.30 -7.18
N ASP A 71 -16.27 -2.80 -5.95
CA ASP A 71 -15.90 -2.00 -4.79
C ASP A 71 -14.40 -1.66 -4.81
N VAL A 72 -13.55 -2.57 -5.30
CA VAL A 72 -12.13 -2.29 -5.52
C VAL A 72 -11.96 -1.17 -6.52
N VAL A 73 -12.71 -1.16 -7.63
CA VAL A 73 -12.72 -0.05 -8.60
C VAL A 73 -13.09 1.25 -7.90
N ARG A 74 -14.22 1.26 -7.19
CA ARG A 74 -14.72 2.44 -6.51
C ARG A 74 -13.74 3.02 -5.50
N VAL A 75 -13.08 2.17 -4.71
CA VAL A 75 -12.07 2.62 -3.74
C VAL A 75 -10.83 3.13 -4.46
N SER A 76 -10.37 2.42 -5.51
CA SER A 76 -9.20 2.82 -6.29
C SER A 76 -9.38 4.20 -6.92
N ASP A 77 -10.55 4.46 -7.53
CA ASP A 77 -10.89 5.76 -8.12
C ASP A 77 -10.90 6.89 -7.08
N ALA A 78 -11.20 6.57 -5.82
CA ALA A 78 -11.24 7.54 -4.74
C ALA A 78 -9.85 7.86 -4.18
N VAL A 79 -8.97 6.86 -4.10
CA VAL A 79 -7.69 6.96 -3.38
C VAL A 79 -6.47 7.16 -4.28
N LEU A 80 -6.53 6.76 -5.56
CA LEU A 80 -5.41 6.88 -6.49
C LEU A 80 -5.48 8.19 -7.29
N GLY A 81 -4.32 8.82 -7.51
CA GLY A 81 -4.17 9.92 -8.46
C GLY A 81 -3.97 9.45 -9.91
N ILE A 82 -3.62 8.18 -10.11
CA ILE A 82 -3.38 7.57 -11.42
C ILE A 82 -4.32 6.38 -11.66
N ASN A 83 -4.44 5.96 -12.92
CA ASN A 83 -5.03 4.67 -13.27
C ASN A 83 -3.91 3.68 -13.64
N PRO A 84 -3.60 2.68 -12.77
CA PRO A 84 -2.48 1.75 -12.99
C PRO A 84 -2.79 0.64 -14.00
N THR A 85 -4.01 0.58 -14.55
CA THR A 85 -4.43 -0.45 -15.52
C THR A 85 -4.40 0.04 -16.96
N VAL A 86 -4.06 1.30 -17.19
CA VAL A 86 -3.90 1.88 -18.52
C VAL A 86 -2.45 2.22 -18.76
N GLU A 87 -1.98 2.08 -20.00
CA GLU A 87 -0.66 2.59 -20.35
C GLU A 87 -0.70 4.13 -20.29
N PRO A 88 0.26 4.77 -19.60
CA PRO A 88 0.27 6.22 -19.47
C PRO A 88 0.51 6.87 -20.84
N GLU A 89 -0.26 7.92 -21.15
CA GLU A 89 -0.12 8.67 -22.41
C GLU A 89 1.16 9.53 -22.44
N GLU A 90 1.64 9.96 -21.26
CA GLU A 90 2.86 10.74 -21.09
C GLU A 90 3.89 9.97 -20.27
N PRO A 91 5.20 10.16 -20.53
CA PRO A 91 6.24 9.54 -19.73
C PRO A 91 6.15 9.96 -18.24
N PRO A 92 6.58 9.08 -17.32
CA PRO A 92 7.35 7.88 -17.60
C PRO A 92 6.47 6.69 -18.02
N ASN A 93 6.97 5.86 -18.94
CA ASN A 93 6.23 4.71 -19.44
C ASN A 93 6.28 3.56 -18.41
N TRP A 94 5.45 3.67 -17.37
CA TRP A 94 5.49 2.79 -16.22
C TRP A 94 4.96 1.38 -16.45
N GLY A 95 4.44 1.11 -17.66
CA GLY A 95 3.67 -0.08 -17.95
C GLY A 95 2.28 -0.03 -17.30
N SER A 96 1.60 -1.18 -17.28
CA SER A 96 0.26 -1.30 -16.72
C SER A 96 0.07 -2.65 -16.04
N PHE A 97 -0.91 -2.70 -15.14
CA PHE A 97 -1.38 -3.93 -14.52
C PHE A 97 -2.64 -4.43 -15.21
N PRO A 98 -2.85 -5.76 -15.28
CA PRO A 98 -4.02 -6.34 -15.94
C PRO A 98 -5.33 -6.06 -15.20
N SER A 99 -5.28 -5.70 -13.92
CA SER A 99 -6.43 -5.28 -13.12
C SER A 99 -5.99 -4.50 -11.87
N LEU A 100 -6.91 -3.76 -11.27
CA LEU A 100 -6.69 -3.09 -9.98
C LEU A 100 -6.40 -4.10 -8.86
N GLN A 101 -7.01 -5.28 -8.89
CA GLN A 101 -6.67 -6.35 -7.94
C GLN A 101 -5.24 -6.83 -8.08
N ALA A 102 -4.75 -6.99 -9.32
CA ALA A 102 -3.36 -7.37 -9.55
C ALA A 102 -2.41 -6.29 -9.03
N PHE A 103 -2.70 -5.02 -9.33
CA PHE A 103 -1.96 -3.88 -8.81
C PHE A 103 -1.90 -3.89 -7.27
N TRP A 104 -3.06 -3.88 -6.59
CA TRP A 104 -3.12 -3.85 -5.13
C TRP A 104 -2.52 -5.10 -4.47
N SER A 105 -2.59 -6.27 -5.12
CA SER A 105 -1.93 -7.48 -4.65
C SER A 105 -0.41 -7.35 -4.69
N VAL A 106 0.16 -6.71 -5.71
CA VAL A 106 1.61 -6.45 -5.78
C VAL A 106 2.02 -5.41 -4.75
N VAL A 107 1.21 -4.35 -4.53
CA VAL A 107 1.44 -3.39 -3.44
C VAL A 107 1.46 -4.10 -2.09
N LEU A 108 0.45 -4.94 -1.82
CA LEU A 108 0.38 -5.72 -0.57
C LEU A 108 1.63 -6.59 -0.41
N HIS A 109 2.03 -7.29 -1.45
CA HIS A 109 3.19 -8.16 -1.41
C HIS A 109 4.48 -7.39 -1.10
N ALA A 110 4.66 -6.20 -1.68
CA ALA A 110 5.83 -5.36 -1.39
C ALA A 110 5.88 -4.93 0.08
N PHE A 111 4.77 -4.42 0.62
CA PHE A 111 4.69 -4.04 2.02
C PHE A 111 4.86 -5.23 2.98
N GLU A 112 4.26 -6.38 2.67
CA GLU A 112 4.41 -7.57 3.50
C GLU A 112 5.85 -8.06 3.55
N ASN A 113 6.60 -7.98 2.45
CA ASN A 113 7.98 -8.44 2.38
C ASN A 113 9.03 -7.38 2.75
N ASP A 114 8.60 -6.20 3.21
CA ASP A 114 9.51 -5.19 3.74
C ASP A 114 10.33 -5.77 4.91
N PRO A 115 11.68 -5.57 4.94
CA PRO A 115 12.53 -6.16 5.97
C PRO A 115 12.14 -5.79 7.41
N GLU A 116 11.63 -4.57 7.64
CA GLU A 116 11.22 -4.11 8.97
C GLU A 116 9.94 -4.83 9.42
N VAL A 117 8.97 -4.98 8.50
CA VAL A 117 7.74 -5.76 8.74
C VAL A 117 8.07 -7.22 9.01
N GLN A 118 8.96 -7.80 8.22
CA GLN A 118 9.40 -9.20 8.41
C GLN A 118 10.19 -9.39 9.70
N ALA A 119 11.07 -8.46 10.07
CA ALA A 119 11.76 -8.49 11.36
C ALA A 119 10.77 -8.47 12.53
N GLY A 120 9.73 -7.61 12.46
CA GLY A 120 8.66 -7.57 13.46
C GLY A 120 7.83 -8.86 13.59
N ARG A 121 7.78 -9.70 12.54
CA ARG A 121 7.17 -11.04 12.58
C ARG A 121 8.10 -12.09 13.21
N VAL A 122 9.42 -11.88 13.12
CA VAL A 122 10.46 -12.82 13.57
C VAL A 122 10.91 -12.57 15.02
N PHE A 123 10.58 -11.44 15.62
CA PHE A 123 10.76 -11.22 17.07
C PHE A 123 9.49 -11.62 17.84
N PRO A 124 9.41 -12.87 18.35
CA PRO A 124 8.36 -13.20 19.30
C PRO A 124 8.57 -12.42 20.61
N LEU A 125 7.46 -12.04 21.23
CA LEU A 125 7.31 -11.25 22.47
C LEU A 125 8.10 -11.73 23.70
N TRP A 126 8.90 -12.79 23.61
CA TRP A 126 9.77 -13.27 24.69
C TRP A 126 11.24 -12.84 24.54
N ALA A 127 11.62 -12.15 23.45
CA ALA A 127 13.01 -11.69 23.26
C ALA A 127 13.39 -10.45 24.10
N ASN A 128 12.44 -9.82 24.81
CA ASN A 128 12.71 -8.64 25.64
C ASN A 128 12.99 -8.93 27.13
N ASP A 129 12.89 -10.19 27.59
CA ASP A 129 13.08 -10.50 29.02
C ASP A 129 14.53 -10.86 29.41
N ASN A 130 15.49 -10.82 28.50
CA ASN A 130 16.87 -11.27 28.78
C ASN A 130 17.99 -10.23 28.61
N LEU A 131 17.68 -8.92 28.58
CA LEU A 131 18.71 -7.86 28.59
C LEU A 131 18.75 -7.02 29.89
N LEU A 132 18.09 -7.47 30.96
CA LEU A 132 18.18 -6.85 32.30
C LEU A 132 18.94 -7.70 33.34
N TYR A 133 19.86 -8.56 32.91
CA TYR A 133 20.86 -9.15 33.81
C TYR A 133 22.23 -9.21 33.15
N GLN A 134 22.90 -8.06 33.06
CA GLN A 134 24.35 -8.00 33.26
C GLN A 134 24.68 -6.82 34.16
N GLU A 135 24.36 -6.97 35.45
CA GLU A 135 25.24 -6.46 36.50
C GLU A 135 26.20 -7.58 36.88
N SER A 136 27.50 -7.36 36.65
CA SER A 136 28.63 -7.94 37.39
C SER A 136 29.87 -7.10 37.10
#